data_AF-A0A969YIU1-F1
#
_entry.id   AF-A0A969YIU1-F1
#
_cell.length_a   1.000
_cell.length_b   1.000
_cell.length_c   1.000
_cell.angle_alpha   90.00
_cell.angle_beta   90.00
_cell.angle_gamma   90.00
#
_symmetry.space_group_name_H-M   'P 1'
#
loop_
_entity.id
_entity.type
_entity.pdbx_description
1 polymer ?
#
loop_
_entity_poly.entity_id
_entity_poly.type
_entity_poly.pdbx_seq_one_letter_code
_entity_poly.pdbx_strand_id
1 'polypeptide(L)'
;MTWGTLHYESGTNTKQEQKIANLRKQLHLLVTGLVFPTTMTSEQRIRFQSGIFLDINSNSKSVPQNVLMHIKRIQLPIDDESIAQFVIESLNKQGIFKGLLQISSLENGKIRTASIVRFALRYLVTVKPTEGRKSLFEFWDGDKLAVIGMENKALHDYVQFCSDTLRAYFGAIKMNMPEYWNVTDSMLLSVISINGFIIALTRQLSVNGVKDFPFYNNVFCGWRYDFSKDKFEFTSSQYRKFSGIILENAFKLSPSIY
;
A
#
# COMPACT_ATOMS: atom_id res chain seq x y z
N MET A 1 -14.68 16.21 -1.89
CA MET A 1 -13.97 16.63 -0.67
C MET A 1 -12.86 17.56 -1.08
N THR A 2 -13.10 18.86 -0.87
CA THR A 2 -12.16 19.94 -1.11
C THR A 2 -11.00 19.81 -0.13
N TRP A 3 -9.81 19.56 -0.64
CA TRP A 3 -8.59 19.80 0.11
C TRP A 3 -8.54 21.31 0.39
N GLY A 4 -8.64 21.69 1.67
CA GLY A 4 -8.48 23.06 2.09
C GLY A 4 -7.01 23.47 1.96
N THR A 5 -6.55 23.77 0.75
CA THR A 5 -5.48 24.73 0.59
C THR A 5 -6.05 26.09 0.96
N LEU A 6 -5.56 26.67 2.06
CA LEU A 6 -5.77 28.08 2.38
C LEU A 6 -5.13 28.92 1.27
N HIS A 7 -5.89 29.14 0.20
CA HIS A 7 -5.57 30.09 -0.85
C HIS A 7 -6.03 31.46 -0.37
N TYR A 8 -5.15 32.21 0.28
CA TYR A 8 -5.42 33.60 0.61
C TYR A 8 -4.92 34.48 -0.52
N GLU A 9 -5.85 35.01 -1.33
CA GLU A 9 -5.60 36.22 -2.11
C GLU A 9 -5.93 37.40 -1.23
N SER A 10 -5.07 38.42 -1.18
CA SER A 10 -5.31 39.59 -0.33
C SER A 10 -6.57 40.39 -0.71
N GLY A 11 -7.26 40.02 -1.81
CA GLY A 11 -8.41 40.70 -2.37
C GLY A 11 -8.11 42.14 -2.83
N THR A 12 -6.84 42.55 -2.79
CA THR A 12 -6.39 43.93 -2.97
C THR A 12 -5.23 43.94 -3.95
N ASN A 13 -5.36 44.71 -5.04
CA ASN A 13 -4.38 44.76 -6.12
C ASN A 13 -3.13 45.57 -5.71
N THR A 14 -2.34 45.03 -4.78
CA THR A 14 -1.10 45.64 -4.32
C THR A 14 0.08 45.22 -5.20
N LYS A 15 1.14 46.04 -5.25
CA LYS A 15 2.38 45.70 -6.01
C LYS A 15 3.01 44.38 -5.50
N GLN A 16 2.88 44.09 -4.21
CA GLN A 16 3.34 42.84 -3.61
C GLN A 16 2.50 41.65 -4.12
N GLU A 17 1.17 41.77 -4.16
CA GLU A 17 0.29 40.71 -4.68
C GLU A 17 0.54 40.44 -6.17
N GLN A 18 0.80 41.47 -6.98
CA GLN A 18 1.17 41.30 -8.39
C GLN A 18 2.47 40.50 -8.57
N LYS A 19 3.46 40.73 -7.70
CA LYS A 19 4.73 39.99 -7.73
C LYS A 19 4.55 38.55 -7.27
N ILE A 20 3.76 38.33 -6.21
CA ILE A 20 3.42 36.99 -5.70
C ILE A 20 2.61 36.20 -6.74
N ALA A 21 1.63 36.83 -7.40
CA ALA A 21 0.81 36.20 -8.42
C ALA A 21 1.61 35.73 -9.64
N ASN A 22 2.65 36.47 -10.05
CA ASN A 22 3.56 36.03 -11.10
C ASN A 22 4.43 34.84 -10.66
N LEU A 23 4.88 34.80 -9.41
CA LEU A 23 5.66 33.69 -8.87
C LEU A 23 4.83 32.40 -8.69
N ARG A 24 3.53 32.51 -8.33
CA ARG A 24 2.58 31.37 -8.27
C ARG A 24 2.47 30.62 -9.59
N LYS A 25 2.68 31.30 -10.73
CA LYS A 25 2.60 30.69 -12.07
C LYS A 25 3.86 29.92 -12.46
N GLN A 26 4.99 30.17 -11.80
CA GLN A 26 6.29 29.69 -12.26
C GLN A 26 6.77 28.41 -11.56
N LEU A 27 6.22 28.03 -10.41
CA LEU A 27 6.57 26.79 -9.69
C LEU A 27 5.40 26.35 -8.78
N HIS A 28 5.28 25.04 -8.53
CA HIS A 28 4.36 24.44 -7.54
C HIS A 28 4.75 24.80 -6.08
N LEU A 29 4.97 26.09 -5.79
CA LEU A 29 5.31 26.61 -4.48
C LEU A 29 4.06 27.12 -3.77
N LEU A 30 3.87 26.68 -2.53
CA LEU A 30 2.94 27.33 -1.61
C LEU A 30 3.62 28.60 -1.08
N VAL A 31 3.19 29.77 -1.56
CA VAL A 31 3.75 31.06 -1.14
C VAL A 31 2.85 31.69 -0.09
N THR A 32 3.32 31.75 1.15
CA THR A 32 2.63 32.46 2.25
C THR A 32 3.21 33.85 2.41
N GLY A 33 2.39 34.89 2.15
CA GLY A 33 2.76 36.28 2.42
C GLY A 33 2.47 36.66 3.88
N LEU A 34 3.47 37.18 4.59
CA LEU A 34 3.29 37.74 5.93
C LEU A 34 3.23 39.27 5.84
N VAL A 35 2.13 39.85 6.30
CA VAL A 35 1.96 41.31 6.39
C VAL A 35 2.25 41.74 7.82
N PHE A 36 3.24 42.61 8.00
CA PHE A 36 3.63 43.13 9.31
C PHE A 36 3.12 44.57 9.51
N PRO A 37 2.70 44.95 10.72
CA PRO A 37 2.42 46.35 11.05
C PRO A 37 3.63 47.25 10.77
N THR A 38 3.37 48.47 10.31
CA THR A 38 4.42 49.47 10.03
C THR A 38 5.23 49.85 11.27
N THR A 39 4.65 49.67 12.45
CA THR A 39 5.26 49.92 13.77
C THR A 39 6.23 48.81 14.22
N MET A 40 6.28 47.67 13.54
CA MET A 40 7.11 46.52 13.93
C MET A 40 8.54 46.67 13.38
N THR A 41 9.54 46.54 14.27
CA THR A 41 10.97 46.64 13.91
C THR A 41 11.44 45.42 13.13
N SER A 42 12.55 45.55 12.39
CA SER A 42 13.14 44.45 11.62
C SER A 42 13.47 43.23 12.49
N GLU A 43 13.98 43.45 13.71
CA GLU A 43 14.30 42.36 14.65
C GLU A 43 13.04 41.62 15.13
N GLN A 44 11.96 42.36 15.41
CA GLN A 44 10.68 41.76 15.79
C GLN A 44 10.11 40.91 14.66
N ARG A 45 10.22 41.39 13.41
CA ARG A 45 9.80 40.62 12.22
C ARG A 45 10.59 39.33 12.08
N ILE A 46 11.91 39.38 12.22
CA ILE A 46 12.78 38.20 12.15
C ILE A 46 12.41 37.19 13.23
N ARG A 47 12.24 37.62 14.49
CA ARG A 47 11.82 36.73 15.59
C ARG A 47 10.48 36.07 15.32
N PHE A 48 9.50 36.82 14.83
CA PHE A 48 8.18 36.30 14.50
C PHE A 48 8.22 35.31 13.33
N GLN A 49 9.00 35.60 12.29
CA GLN A 49 9.23 34.69 11.16
C GLN A 49 9.90 33.38 11.60
N SER A 50 10.93 33.48 12.45
CA SER A 50 11.60 32.31 13.01
C SER A 50 10.67 31.48 13.89
N GLY A 51 9.79 32.12 14.66
CA GLY A 51 8.74 31.46 15.45
C GLY A 51 7.76 30.68 14.56
N ILE A 52 7.23 31.31 13.52
CA ILE A 52 6.36 30.65 12.53
C ILE A 52 7.09 29.47 11.87
N PHE A 53 8.36 29.65 11.51
CA PHE A 53 9.15 28.58 10.90
C PHE A 53 9.32 27.39 11.85
N LEU A 54 9.63 27.64 13.13
CA LEU A 54 9.72 26.60 14.15
C LEU A 54 8.35 25.93 14.39
N ASP A 55 7.27 26.69 14.43
CA ASP A 55 5.91 26.17 14.66
C ASP A 55 5.41 25.30 13.50
N ILE A 56 5.66 25.73 12.25
CA ILE A 56 5.34 24.93 11.06
C ILE A 56 6.12 23.62 11.08
N ASN A 57 7.42 23.66 11.38
CA ASN A 57 8.24 22.44 11.38
C ASN A 57 7.98 21.53 12.59
N SER A 58 7.62 22.09 13.74
CA SER A 58 7.37 21.31 14.96
C SER A 58 5.95 20.73 15.03
N ASN A 59 4.95 21.39 14.44
CA ASN A 59 3.54 20.97 14.50
C ASN A 59 3.01 20.34 13.21
N SER A 60 3.75 20.40 12.10
CA SER A 60 3.36 19.66 10.90
C SER A 60 3.52 18.16 11.16
N LYS A 61 2.43 17.50 11.52
CA LYS A 61 2.38 16.04 11.48
C LYS A 61 2.79 15.61 10.08
N SER A 62 3.77 14.71 10.01
CA SER A 62 4.17 14.09 8.73
C SER A 62 2.92 13.63 8.00
N VAL A 63 2.87 13.93 6.69
CA VAL A 63 1.74 13.57 5.85
C VAL A 63 1.46 12.07 6.03
N PRO A 64 0.20 11.68 6.34
CA PRO A 64 -0.14 10.28 6.52
C PRO A 64 0.32 9.42 5.34
N GLN A 65 0.92 8.26 5.62
CA GLN A 65 1.55 7.42 4.59
C GLN A 65 0.57 7.04 3.46
N ASN A 66 -0.72 6.86 3.78
CA ASN A 66 -1.78 6.58 2.79
C ASN A 66 -1.99 7.72 1.79
N VAL A 67 -1.82 8.98 2.21
CA VAL A 67 -1.93 10.15 1.32
C VAL A 67 -0.72 10.23 0.39
N LEU A 68 0.50 10.04 0.92
CA LEU A 68 1.73 9.98 0.12
C LEU A 68 1.68 8.86 -0.92
N MET A 69 1.18 7.70 -0.51
CA MET A 69 0.94 6.53 -1.35
C MET A 69 -0.02 6.85 -2.51
N HIS A 70 -1.13 7.54 -2.24
CA HIS A 70 -2.11 7.93 -3.26
C HIS A 70 -1.55 8.95 -4.28
N ILE A 71 -0.77 9.93 -3.81
CA ILE A 71 -0.10 10.91 -4.69
C ILE A 71 0.92 10.21 -5.59
N LYS A 72 1.76 9.34 -5.01
CA LYS A 72 2.75 8.55 -5.75
C LYS A 72 2.09 7.71 -6.84
N ARG A 73 0.92 7.14 -6.56
CA ARG A 73 0.13 6.37 -7.53
C ARG A 73 -0.34 7.16 -8.74
N ILE A 74 -0.70 8.43 -8.55
CA ILE A 74 -1.08 9.31 -9.66
C ILE A 74 0.15 9.67 -10.51
N GLN A 75 1.29 9.91 -9.87
CA GLN A 75 2.52 10.30 -10.57
C GLN A 75 3.20 9.13 -11.28
N LEU A 76 3.22 7.96 -10.66
CA LEU A 76 3.95 6.76 -11.10
C LEU A 76 3.06 5.53 -10.89
N PRO A 77 2.06 5.30 -11.77
CA PRO A 77 1.07 4.25 -11.58
C PRO A 77 1.65 2.83 -11.67
N ILE A 78 2.80 2.67 -12.31
CA ILE A 78 3.49 1.38 -12.52
C ILE A 78 4.56 1.07 -11.47
N ASP A 79 4.79 1.96 -10.49
CA ASP A 79 5.66 1.64 -9.37
C ASP A 79 5.08 0.51 -8.52
N ASP A 80 5.94 -0.32 -7.94
CA ASP A 80 5.53 -1.52 -7.20
C ASP A 80 4.48 -1.23 -6.12
N GLU A 81 4.61 -0.09 -5.42
CA GLU A 81 3.68 0.31 -4.36
C GLU A 81 2.35 0.84 -4.91
N SER A 82 2.37 1.46 -6.09
CA SER A 82 1.18 1.95 -6.79
C SER A 82 0.31 0.80 -7.27
N ILE A 83 0.91 -0.20 -7.92
CA ILE A 83 0.22 -1.41 -8.38
C ILE A 83 -0.36 -2.16 -7.19
N ALA A 84 0.43 -2.35 -6.12
CA ALA A 84 -0.04 -3.00 -4.90
C ALA A 84 -1.25 -2.29 -4.27
N GLN A 85 -1.29 -0.95 -4.28
CA GLN A 85 -2.46 -0.21 -3.81
C GLN A 85 -3.70 -0.43 -4.69
N PHE A 86 -3.54 -0.43 -6.02
CA PHE A 86 -4.67 -0.72 -6.92
C PHE A 86 -5.24 -2.12 -6.66
N VAL A 87 -4.37 -3.10 -6.41
CA VAL A 87 -4.77 -4.47 -6.04
C VAL A 87 -5.52 -4.49 -4.71
N ILE A 88 -5.03 -3.79 -3.68
CA ILE A 88 -5.72 -3.65 -2.37
C ILE A 88 -7.12 -3.03 -2.55
N GLU A 89 -7.24 -1.98 -3.36
CA GLU A 89 -8.54 -1.35 -3.64
C GLU A 89 -9.50 -2.32 -4.36
N SER A 90 -9.02 -3.08 -5.34
CA SER A 90 -9.82 -4.08 -6.04
C SER A 90 -10.27 -5.21 -5.12
N LEU A 91 -9.37 -5.73 -4.26
CA LEU A 91 -9.71 -6.73 -3.24
C LEU A 91 -10.74 -6.22 -2.23
N ASN A 92 -10.68 -4.94 -1.85
CA ASN A 92 -11.62 -4.39 -0.86
C ASN A 92 -13.01 -4.09 -1.44
N LYS A 93 -13.15 -3.98 -2.76
CA LYS A 93 -14.45 -3.72 -3.42
C LYS A 93 -15.34 -4.95 -3.45
N GLN A 94 -14.76 -6.16 -3.49
CA GLN A 94 -15.53 -7.39 -3.73
C GLN A 94 -14.88 -8.67 -3.18
N GLY A 95 -15.65 -9.75 -3.14
CA GLY A 95 -15.18 -11.06 -2.71
C GLY A 95 -14.90 -11.14 -1.21
N ILE A 96 -13.93 -11.99 -0.84
CA ILE A 96 -13.64 -12.35 0.56
C ILE A 96 -13.05 -11.22 1.41
N PHE A 97 -12.48 -10.19 0.78
CA PHE A 97 -11.90 -9.03 1.44
C PHE A 97 -12.82 -7.80 1.39
N LYS A 98 -14.05 -7.93 0.90
CA LYS A 98 -14.98 -6.81 0.74
C LYS A 98 -15.15 -6.07 2.06
N GLY A 99 -14.72 -4.82 2.10
CA GLY A 99 -14.80 -3.94 3.27
C GLY A 99 -13.84 -4.25 4.43
N LEU A 100 -12.96 -5.24 4.31
CA LEU A 100 -12.04 -5.66 5.39
C LEU A 100 -10.73 -4.88 5.41
N LEU A 101 -10.29 -4.35 4.27
CA LEU A 101 -9.01 -3.66 4.13
C LEU A 101 -9.18 -2.16 4.37
N GLN A 102 -8.23 -1.56 5.10
CA GLN A 102 -8.20 -0.14 5.37
C GLN A 102 -7.75 0.62 4.10
N ILE A 103 -8.66 1.32 3.45
CA ILE A 103 -8.37 2.17 2.27
C ILE A 103 -8.09 3.61 2.69
N SER A 104 -8.76 4.08 3.75
CA SER A 104 -8.57 5.41 4.32
C SER A 104 -8.17 5.31 5.80
N SER A 105 -7.34 6.24 6.25
CA SER A 105 -6.95 6.38 7.66
C SER A 105 -8.11 6.71 8.60
N LEU A 106 -9.26 7.11 8.05
CA LEU A 106 -10.49 7.37 8.80
C LEU A 106 -11.26 6.08 9.14
N GLU A 107 -10.91 4.94 8.55
CA GLU A 107 -11.57 3.67 8.79
C GLU A 107 -10.92 2.93 9.97
N ASN A 108 -11.67 2.76 11.05
CA ASN A 108 -11.23 2.02 12.24
C ASN A 108 -11.61 0.53 12.17
N GLY A 109 -10.85 -0.33 12.84
CA GLY A 109 -11.12 -1.77 12.93
C GLY A 109 -10.82 -2.59 11.68
N LYS A 110 -10.33 -1.97 10.60
CA LYS A 110 -9.95 -2.65 9.36
C LYS A 110 -8.48 -3.08 9.35
N ILE A 111 -8.16 -4.04 8.48
CA ILE A 111 -6.81 -4.54 8.29
C ILE A 111 -5.94 -3.42 7.72
N ARG A 112 -4.88 -3.05 8.44
CA ARG A 112 -3.93 -2.01 8.01
C ARG A 112 -3.15 -2.47 6.78
N THR A 113 -3.21 -1.69 5.72
CA THR A 113 -2.68 -2.07 4.40
C THR A 113 -1.26 -1.58 4.12
N ALA A 114 -0.80 -0.53 4.83
CA ALA A 114 0.52 0.09 4.58
C ALA A 114 1.68 -0.92 4.66
N SER A 115 1.70 -1.76 5.71
CA SER A 115 2.71 -2.80 5.87
C SER A 115 2.55 -3.95 4.86
N ILE A 116 1.32 -4.21 4.41
CA ILE A 116 1.05 -5.24 3.39
C ILE A 116 1.61 -4.81 2.04
N VAL A 117 1.31 -3.58 1.64
CA VAL A 117 1.85 -2.95 0.42
C VAL A 117 3.37 -2.96 0.45
N ARG A 118 3.98 -2.41 1.51
CA ARG A 118 5.43 -2.18 1.57
C ARG A 118 6.27 -3.45 1.73
N PHE A 119 5.81 -4.44 2.49
CA PHE A 119 6.67 -5.57 2.86
C PHE A 119 6.36 -6.88 2.13
N ALA A 120 5.20 -6.99 1.48
CA ALA A 120 4.81 -8.23 0.82
C ALA A 120 4.30 -7.98 -0.61
N LEU A 121 3.18 -7.26 -0.75
CA LEU A 121 2.43 -7.21 -1.99
C LEU A 121 3.20 -6.55 -3.14
N ARG A 122 3.96 -5.48 -2.87
CA ARG A 122 4.76 -4.81 -3.91
C ARG A 122 5.72 -5.75 -4.66
N TYR A 123 6.26 -6.76 -3.97
CA TYR A 123 7.17 -7.73 -4.57
C TYR A 123 6.44 -8.78 -5.40
N LEU A 124 5.19 -9.11 -5.03
CA LEU A 124 4.37 -10.05 -5.80
C LEU A 124 3.92 -9.45 -7.14
N VAL A 125 3.65 -8.14 -7.17
CA VAL A 125 3.01 -7.46 -8.31
C VAL A 125 3.96 -6.61 -9.15
N THR A 126 5.24 -6.52 -8.78
CA THR A 126 6.23 -5.69 -9.49
C THR A 126 6.36 -6.09 -10.96
N VAL A 127 6.48 -5.08 -11.83
CA VAL A 127 6.79 -5.26 -13.26
C VAL A 127 8.30 -5.35 -13.53
N LYS A 128 9.13 -5.17 -12.49
CA LYS A 128 10.59 -5.23 -12.53
C LYS A 128 11.11 -6.11 -11.39
N PRO A 129 10.84 -7.43 -11.41
CA PRO A 129 11.36 -8.33 -10.39
C PRO A 129 12.89 -8.28 -10.35
N THR A 130 13.45 -8.31 -9.14
CA THR A 130 14.91 -8.45 -8.96
C THR A 130 15.37 -9.81 -9.51
N GLU A 131 16.59 -9.88 -10.05
CA GLU A 131 17.16 -11.13 -10.57
C GLU A 131 16.96 -12.32 -9.61
N GLY A 132 16.54 -13.45 -10.18
CA GLY A 132 16.24 -14.68 -9.44
C GLY A 132 14.93 -14.68 -8.65
N ARG A 133 14.19 -13.56 -8.59
CA ARG A 133 12.85 -13.51 -7.99
C ARG A 133 11.77 -13.53 -9.04
N LYS A 134 10.61 -14.08 -8.66
CA LYS A 134 9.42 -14.15 -9.50
C LYS A 134 8.35 -13.15 -9.07
N SER A 135 7.64 -12.58 -10.03
CA SER A 135 6.41 -11.81 -9.79
C SER A 135 5.26 -12.32 -10.66
N LEU A 136 4.03 -11.93 -10.34
CA LEU A 136 2.85 -12.25 -11.16
C LEU A 136 2.96 -11.69 -12.58
N PHE A 137 3.69 -10.60 -12.78
CA PHE A 137 3.90 -10.00 -14.09
C PHE A 137 4.57 -10.96 -15.08
N GLU A 138 5.44 -11.86 -14.60
CA GLU A 138 6.09 -12.85 -15.47
C GLU A 138 5.09 -13.87 -16.03
N PHE A 139 4.06 -14.21 -15.25
CA PHE A 139 3.07 -15.23 -15.60
C PHE A 139 1.79 -14.67 -16.22
N TRP A 140 1.61 -13.34 -16.20
CA TRP A 140 0.50 -12.71 -16.88
C TRP A 140 0.70 -12.77 -18.41
N ASP A 141 -0.35 -13.11 -19.13
CA ASP A 141 -0.39 -13.31 -20.58
C ASP A 141 -0.88 -12.08 -21.36
N GLY A 142 -1.27 -11.00 -20.66
CA GLY A 142 -1.68 -9.75 -21.28
C GLY A 142 -0.52 -8.89 -21.80
N ASP A 143 -0.87 -7.68 -22.26
CA ASP A 143 0.08 -6.77 -22.90
C ASP A 143 1.02 -6.09 -21.88
N LYS A 144 2.17 -6.73 -21.65
CA LYS A 144 3.22 -6.25 -20.76
C LYS A 144 3.83 -4.93 -21.23
N LEU A 145 3.94 -4.71 -22.55
CA LEU A 145 4.52 -3.48 -23.09
C LEU A 145 3.58 -2.31 -22.86
N ALA A 146 2.26 -2.50 -23.04
CA ALA A 146 1.25 -1.50 -22.74
C ALA A 146 1.23 -1.13 -21.24
N VAL A 147 1.39 -2.12 -20.33
CA VAL A 147 1.54 -1.83 -18.89
C VAL A 147 2.78 -0.98 -18.62
N ILE A 148 3.93 -1.33 -19.19
CA ILE A 148 5.17 -0.57 -19.02
C ILE A 148 5.05 0.84 -19.63
N GLY A 149 4.31 0.97 -20.74
CA GLY A 149 3.92 2.22 -21.39
C GLY A 149 2.89 3.04 -20.61
N MET A 150 2.48 2.59 -19.42
CA MET A 150 1.48 3.25 -18.55
C MET A 150 0.09 3.38 -19.19
N GLU A 151 -0.28 2.44 -20.07
CA GLU A 151 -1.62 2.40 -20.63
C GLU A 151 -2.66 1.98 -19.59
N ASN A 152 -3.65 2.83 -19.37
CA ASN A 152 -4.65 2.66 -18.30
C ASN A 152 -5.40 1.32 -18.39
N LYS A 153 -5.77 0.89 -19.60
CA LYS A 153 -6.52 -0.37 -19.79
C LYS A 153 -5.66 -1.57 -19.44
N ALA A 154 -4.44 -1.65 -19.99
CA ALA A 154 -3.52 -2.75 -19.71
C ALA A 154 -3.16 -2.82 -18.22
N LEU A 155 -2.93 -1.67 -17.57
CA LEU A 155 -2.70 -1.62 -16.13
C LEU A 155 -3.91 -2.13 -15.33
N HIS A 156 -5.12 -1.75 -15.73
CA HIS A 156 -6.34 -2.25 -15.10
C HIS A 156 -6.47 -3.77 -15.24
N ASP A 157 -6.23 -4.31 -16.44
CA ASP A 157 -6.29 -5.74 -16.71
C ASP A 157 -5.25 -6.52 -15.89
N TYR A 158 -4.03 -5.98 -15.75
CA TYR A 158 -2.99 -6.57 -14.91
C TYR A 158 -3.34 -6.53 -13.40
N VAL A 159 -3.87 -5.40 -12.91
CA VAL A 159 -4.37 -5.29 -11.54
C VAL A 159 -5.47 -6.31 -11.29
N GLN A 160 -6.38 -6.47 -12.25
CA GLN A 160 -7.48 -7.43 -12.17
C GLN A 160 -6.94 -8.86 -12.07
N PHE A 161 -5.99 -9.25 -12.92
CA PHE A 161 -5.30 -10.55 -12.84
C PHE A 161 -4.65 -10.80 -11.48
N CYS A 162 -3.95 -9.80 -10.93
CA CYS A 162 -3.33 -9.90 -9.61
C CYS A 162 -4.38 -10.10 -8.51
N SER A 163 -5.48 -9.33 -8.56
CA SER A 163 -6.58 -9.44 -7.60
C SER A 163 -7.34 -10.76 -7.72
N ASP A 164 -7.52 -11.29 -8.92
CA ASP A 164 -8.14 -12.61 -9.17
C ASP A 164 -7.27 -13.73 -8.59
N THR A 165 -5.95 -13.68 -8.84
CA THR A 165 -4.98 -14.63 -8.28
C THR A 165 -5.02 -14.63 -6.74
N LEU A 166 -4.99 -13.45 -6.12
CA LEU A 166 -5.07 -13.34 -4.67
C LEU A 166 -6.44 -13.78 -4.12
N ARG A 167 -7.54 -13.53 -4.84
CA ARG A 167 -8.87 -14.01 -4.44
C ARG A 167 -8.97 -15.53 -4.50
N ALA A 168 -8.41 -16.17 -5.50
CA ALA A 168 -8.33 -17.64 -5.57
C ALA A 168 -7.51 -18.19 -4.40
N TYR A 169 -6.32 -17.64 -4.17
CA TYR A 169 -5.40 -18.08 -3.12
C TYR A 169 -5.97 -17.90 -1.70
N PHE A 170 -6.42 -16.70 -1.36
CA PHE A 170 -7.02 -16.44 -0.04
C PHE A 170 -8.42 -17.07 0.10
N GLY A 171 -9.13 -17.30 -1.01
CA GLY A 171 -10.38 -18.05 -1.01
C GLY A 171 -10.18 -19.47 -0.52
N ALA A 172 -9.11 -20.14 -0.99
CA ALA A 172 -8.73 -21.46 -0.53
C ALA A 172 -8.36 -21.47 0.95
N ILE A 173 -7.63 -20.45 1.44
CA ILE A 173 -7.33 -20.29 2.87
C ILE A 173 -8.63 -20.17 3.68
N LYS A 174 -9.54 -19.27 3.27
CA LYS A 174 -10.82 -19.08 3.94
C LYS A 174 -11.65 -20.36 4.00
N MET A 175 -11.67 -21.13 2.91
CA MET A 175 -12.42 -22.39 2.82
C MET A 175 -11.90 -23.45 3.80
N ASN A 176 -10.59 -23.50 4.03
CA ASN A 176 -9.96 -24.51 4.89
C ASN A 176 -9.79 -24.07 6.35
N MET A 177 -9.98 -22.78 6.65
CA MET A 177 -9.82 -22.19 7.98
C MET A 177 -10.97 -21.23 8.35
N PRO A 178 -12.25 -21.59 8.12
CA PRO A 178 -13.38 -20.70 8.33
C PRO A 178 -13.54 -20.25 9.79
N GLU A 179 -13.12 -21.10 10.75
CA GLU A 179 -13.17 -20.86 12.19
C GLU A 179 -12.34 -19.67 12.65
N TYR A 180 -11.37 -19.23 11.83
CA TYR A 180 -10.49 -18.11 12.13
C TYR A 180 -10.82 -16.84 11.32
N TRP A 181 -11.57 -16.94 10.22
CA TRP A 181 -11.71 -15.84 9.26
C TRP A 181 -12.50 -14.64 9.77
N ASN A 182 -13.57 -14.87 10.54
CA ASN A 182 -14.44 -13.81 11.07
C ASN A 182 -14.30 -13.61 12.59
N VAL A 183 -13.21 -14.11 13.18
CA VAL A 183 -12.97 -14.02 14.63
C VAL A 183 -12.03 -12.86 14.93
N THR A 184 -12.50 -11.90 15.75
CA THR A 184 -11.79 -10.64 16.05
C THR A 184 -10.38 -10.85 16.60
N ASP A 185 -10.18 -11.87 17.45
CA ASP A 185 -8.89 -12.17 18.07
C ASP A 185 -8.05 -13.19 17.28
N SER A 186 -8.51 -13.60 16.09
CA SER A 186 -7.71 -14.48 15.24
C SER A 186 -6.55 -13.73 14.60
N MET A 187 -5.40 -14.39 14.60
CA MET A 187 -4.22 -13.92 13.90
C MET A 187 -4.26 -14.19 12.39
N LEU A 188 -5.27 -14.89 11.86
CA LEU A 188 -5.33 -15.27 10.43
C LEU A 188 -5.35 -14.06 9.49
N LEU A 189 -6.17 -13.06 9.81
CA LEU A 189 -6.26 -11.80 9.05
C LEU A 189 -5.35 -10.68 9.61
N SER A 190 -4.45 -11.02 10.53
CA SER A 190 -3.46 -10.07 11.00
C SER A 190 -2.50 -9.70 9.86
N VAL A 191 -1.88 -8.51 9.97
CA VAL A 191 -0.86 -8.04 9.03
C VAL A 191 0.29 -9.05 8.90
N ILE A 192 0.66 -9.72 9.99
CA ILE A 192 1.75 -10.72 9.99
C ILE A 192 1.38 -11.91 9.09
N SER A 193 0.18 -12.45 9.29
CA SER A 193 -0.28 -13.61 8.54
C SER A 193 -0.49 -13.29 7.07
N ILE A 194 -1.15 -12.18 6.74
CA ILE A 194 -1.37 -11.77 5.34
C ILE A 194 -0.04 -11.57 4.63
N ASN A 195 0.95 -10.93 5.28
CA ASN A 195 2.29 -10.80 4.71
C ASN A 195 2.96 -12.16 4.50
N GLY A 196 2.89 -13.06 5.49
CA GLY A 196 3.45 -14.41 5.35
C GLY A 196 2.82 -15.18 4.19
N PHE A 197 1.50 -15.12 4.03
CA PHE A 197 0.77 -15.75 2.92
C PHE A 197 1.17 -15.18 1.56
N ILE A 198 1.23 -13.85 1.42
CA ILE A 198 1.64 -13.20 0.16
C ILE A 198 3.09 -13.52 -0.17
N ILE A 199 3.98 -13.53 0.82
CA ILE A 199 5.39 -13.89 0.61
C ILE A 199 5.51 -15.37 0.22
N ALA A 200 4.75 -16.28 0.85
CA ALA A 200 4.70 -17.69 0.46
C ALA A 200 4.20 -17.85 -0.98
N LEU A 201 3.12 -17.15 -1.34
CA LEU A 201 2.62 -17.13 -2.72
C LEU A 201 3.68 -16.63 -3.72
N THR A 202 4.44 -15.58 -3.36
CA THR A 202 5.51 -15.05 -4.22
C THR A 202 6.62 -16.08 -4.43
N ARG A 203 7.07 -16.74 -3.36
CA ARG A 203 8.20 -17.66 -3.39
C ARG A 203 7.87 -18.97 -4.08
N GLN A 204 6.67 -19.50 -3.91
CA GLN A 204 6.26 -20.73 -4.59
C GLN A 204 6.11 -20.57 -6.12
N LEU A 205 6.05 -19.33 -6.64
CA LEU A 205 5.94 -19.08 -8.08
C LEU A 205 7.11 -19.69 -8.88
N SER A 206 8.32 -19.76 -8.31
CA SER A 206 9.47 -20.38 -8.97
C SER A 206 9.30 -21.88 -9.20
N VAL A 207 8.46 -22.54 -8.40
CA VAL A 207 8.24 -23.99 -8.44
C VAL A 207 6.97 -24.33 -9.22
N ASN A 208 5.84 -23.71 -8.85
CA ASN A 208 4.54 -24.09 -9.39
C ASN A 208 3.98 -23.09 -10.42
N GLY A 209 4.55 -21.89 -10.52
CA GLY A 209 3.95 -20.77 -11.24
C GLY A 209 2.65 -20.30 -10.61
N VAL A 210 1.81 -19.63 -11.40
CA VAL A 210 0.47 -19.22 -10.98
C VAL A 210 -0.50 -20.38 -11.15
N LYS A 211 -1.26 -20.67 -10.10
CA LYS A 211 -2.27 -21.73 -10.05
C LYS A 211 -3.65 -21.17 -9.68
N ASP A 212 -4.66 -22.01 -9.83
CA ASP A 212 -6.06 -21.68 -9.60
C ASP A 212 -6.54 -22.08 -8.19
N PHE A 213 -7.82 -21.81 -7.92
CA PHE A 213 -8.43 -22.11 -6.64
C PHE A 213 -8.38 -23.61 -6.28
N PRO A 214 -8.76 -24.56 -7.16
CA PRO A 214 -8.63 -26.00 -6.87
C PRO A 214 -7.24 -26.42 -6.40
N PHE A 215 -6.18 -25.94 -7.04
CA PHE A 215 -4.82 -26.21 -6.61
C PHE A 215 -4.54 -25.69 -5.20
N TYR A 216 -4.82 -24.41 -4.93
CA TYR A 216 -4.56 -23.84 -3.60
C TYR A 216 -5.46 -24.45 -2.53
N ASN A 217 -6.69 -24.82 -2.87
CA ASN A 217 -7.58 -25.53 -1.97
C ASN A 217 -6.98 -26.88 -1.56
N ASN A 218 -6.39 -27.62 -2.50
CA ASN A 218 -5.67 -28.85 -2.20
C ASN A 218 -4.41 -28.61 -1.35
N VAL A 219 -3.66 -27.52 -1.59
CA VAL A 219 -2.49 -27.15 -0.76
C VAL A 219 -2.86 -26.91 0.70
N PHE A 220 -3.97 -26.21 0.94
CA PHE A 220 -4.41 -25.90 2.31
C PHE A 220 -5.31 -26.98 2.92
N CYS A 221 -5.79 -27.93 2.11
CA CYS A 221 -6.55 -29.08 2.56
C CYS A 221 -5.69 -29.93 3.49
N GLY A 222 -6.15 -30.11 4.72
CA GLY A 222 -5.44 -30.88 5.74
C GLY A 222 -4.26 -30.15 6.39
N TRP A 223 -3.89 -28.95 5.95
CA TRP A 223 -2.98 -28.11 6.73
C TRP A 223 -3.71 -27.60 7.98
N ARG A 224 -3.08 -27.78 9.14
CA ARG A 224 -3.59 -27.34 10.44
C ARG A 224 -2.57 -26.41 11.05
N TYR A 225 -3.01 -25.22 11.40
CA TYR A 225 -2.19 -24.21 12.05
C TYR A 225 -3.09 -23.41 12.99
N ASP A 226 -2.63 -23.20 14.22
CA ASP A 226 -3.43 -22.49 15.23
C ASP A 226 -3.22 -20.97 15.10
N PHE A 227 -4.26 -20.26 14.69
CA PHE A 227 -4.26 -18.80 14.60
C PHE A 227 -4.80 -18.11 15.86
N SER A 228 -4.98 -18.83 16.97
CA SER A 228 -5.30 -18.21 18.24
C SER A 228 -4.13 -17.35 18.75
N LYS A 229 -4.44 -16.19 19.33
CA LYS A 229 -3.43 -15.20 19.76
C LYS A 229 -2.43 -15.74 20.79
N ASP A 230 -2.85 -16.67 21.63
CA ASP A 230 -2.04 -17.34 22.66
C ASP A 230 -1.02 -18.34 22.09
N LYS A 231 -1.30 -18.94 20.92
CA LYS A 231 -0.44 -19.95 20.29
C LYS A 231 0.27 -19.44 19.04
N PHE A 232 -0.08 -18.25 18.56
CA PHE A 232 0.56 -17.67 17.39
C PHE A 232 1.97 -17.18 17.73
N GLU A 233 2.98 -17.97 17.34
CA GLU A 233 4.37 -17.79 17.74
C GLU A 233 5.08 -16.60 17.06
N PHE A 234 4.46 -15.95 16.07
CA PHE A 234 5.08 -14.89 15.30
C PHE A 234 4.72 -13.51 15.83
N THR A 235 5.74 -12.71 16.04
CA THR A 235 5.59 -11.31 16.45
C THR A 235 6.26 -10.39 15.43
N SER A 236 5.80 -9.14 15.36
CA SER A 236 6.44 -8.09 14.57
C SER A 236 6.62 -8.46 13.07
N SER A 237 7.73 -8.05 12.45
CA SER A 237 8.01 -8.24 11.02
C SER A 237 8.53 -9.63 10.63
N GLN A 238 8.20 -10.69 11.40
CA GLN A 238 8.64 -12.08 11.15
C GLN A 238 7.93 -12.75 9.94
N TYR A 239 7.53 -11.97 8.95
CA TYR A 239 6.75 -12.41 7.79
C TYR A 239 7.46 -13.51 6.99
N ARG A 240 8.78 -13.40 6.82
CA ARG A 240 9.58 -14.40 6.07
C ARG A 240 9.63 -15.74 6.80
N LYS A 241 9.73 -15.73 8.14
CA LYS A 241 9.72 -16.95 8.95
C LYS A 241 8.36 -17.65 8.83
N PHE A 242 7.26 -16.92 8.97
CA PHE A 242 5.92 -17.48 8.79
C PHE A 242 5.69 -18.00 7.36
N SER A 243 6.19 -17.29 6.34
CA SER A 243 6.13 -17.78 4.96
C SER A 243 6.86 -19.12 4.77
N GLY A 244 7.96 -19.36 5.49
CA GLY A 244 8.68 -20.64 5.47
C GLY A 244 7.82 -21.78 5.99
N ILE A 245 7.13 -21.56 7.12
CA ILE A 245 6.19 -22.53 7.67
C ILE A 245 5.08 -22.87 6.68
N ILE A 246 4.52 -21.88 5.98
CA ILE A 246 3.49 -22.12 4.96
C ILE A 246 4.07 -22.96 3.80
N LEU A 247 5.26 -22.63 3.32
CA LEU A 247 5.91 -23.32 2.20
C LEU A 247 6.25 -24.78 2.55
N GLU A 248 6.81 -25.01 3.73
CA GLU A 248 7.21 -26.34 4.19
C GLU A 248 5.99 -27.20 4.57
N ASN A 249 5.03 -26.63 5.30
CA ASN A 249 3.95 -27.42 5.90
C ASN A 249 2.68 -27.48 5.05
N ALA A 250 2.34 -26.43 4.30
CA ALA A 250 1.19 -26.45 3.39
C ALA A 250 1.62 -26.87 1.98
N PHE A 251 2.56 -26.13 1.37
CA PHE A 251 3.01 -26.43 0.00
C PHE A 251 3.94 -27.65 -0.11
N LYS A 252 4.46 -28.17 1.02
CA LYS A 252 5.39 -29.32 1.05
C LYS A 252 6.67 -29.09 0.24
N LEU A 253 7.15 -27.84 0.21
CA LEU A 253 8.37 -27.46 -0.49
C LEU A 253 9.56 -27.45 0.48
N SER A 254 10.72 -27.93 0.00
CA SER A 254 11.97 -27.90 0.77
C SER A 254 12.62 -26.51 0.71
N PRO A 255 13.26 -26.01 1.80
CA PRO A 255 13.94 -24.70 1.78
C PRO A 255 14.99 -24.51 0.68
N SER A 256 15.48 -25.59 0.05
CA SER A 256 16.45 -25.53 -1.03
C SER A 256 15.87 -25.19 -2.41
N ILE A 257 14.54 -25.22 -2.59
CA ILE A 257 13.90 -25.09 -3.90
C ILE A 257 13.16 -23.74 -4.12
N TYR A 258 13.12 -22.83 -3.14
CA TYR A 258 12.33 -21.58 -3.19
C TYR A 258 12.93 -20.35 -2.47
#